data_AF-A0A349K3I7-F1
#
_entry.id   AF-A0A349K3I7-F1
#
_cell.length_a   1.000
_cell.length_b   1.000
_cell.length_c   1.000
_cell.angle_alpha   90.00
_cell.angle_beta   90.00
_cell.angle_gamma   90.00
#
_symmetry.space_group_name_H-M   'P 1'
#
loop_
_entity.id
_entity.type
_entity.pdbx_description
1 polymer ?
#
loop_
_entity_poly.entity_id
_entity_poly.type
_entity_poly.pdbx_seq_one_letter_code
_entity_poly.pdbx_strand_id
1 'polypeptide(L)'
;MRTILMWLLVGLGPMVAEPLPRGAANAETGLVTFPGCRLINAEWADGDSFPVRFPDGTIHTVRLYGVDCLETTDRHETDQRRLRSQRAYFGIARAGGNESASIQEAKALGIAARDRVEELLRQPFAVHTAWADGRGHPRYKRYYAFITGAKGGDLGSILVREGLARAFGVARSRKAGVSRDEYKERLKDEELAAASRRVGIWKHTNWELLPEERRVERAQEQEEQLEALPLKENSINPNTASRDELMRLPGIGEVMAIRIMEAREAGTFRTAADLRRVAGIGEKTVARIALYLSFPGQPLQ
;
A
#
# COMPACT_ATOMS: atom_id res chain seq x y z
N MET A 1 -34.95 -22.02 -40.39
CA MET A 1 -34.54 -21.17 -39.25
C MET A 1 -33.02 -21.26 -39.11
N ARG A 2 -32.28 -20.20 -39.45
CA ARG A 2 -30.82 -20.13 -39.29
C ARG A 2 -30.54 -18.94 -38.37
N THR A 3 -30.05 -19.22 -37.17
CA THR A 3 -29.69 -18.23 -36.15
C THR A 3 -28.29 -17.70 -36.48
N ILE A 4 -28.17 -16.39 -36.71
CA ILE A 4 -26.89 -15.69 -36.91
C ILE A 4 -26.38 -15.28 -35.54
N LEU A 5 -25.25 -15.84 -35.11
CA LEU A 5 -24.54 -15.44 -33.90
C LEU A 5 -23.60 -14.27 -34.24
N MET A 6 -23.95 -13.07 -33.79
CA MET A 6 -23.15 -11.85 -33.95
C MET A 6 -22.07 -11.80 -32.87
N TRP A 7 -20.82 -12.07 -33.25
CA TRP A 7 -19.67 -11.85 -32.38
C TRP A 7 -19.36 -10.35 -32.31
N LEU A 8 -19.57 -9.75 -31.14
CA LEU A 8 -19.07 -8.42 -30.81
C LEU A 8 -17.56 -8.49 -30.59
N LEU A 9 -16.81 -8.09 -31.60
CA LEU A 9 -15.39 -7.74 -31.48
C LEU A 9 -15.26 -6.45 -30.66
N VAL A 10 -14.97 -6.59 -29.36
CA VAL A 10 -14.48 -5.46 -28.55
C VAL A 10 -13.03 -5.22 -28.96
N GLY A 11 -12.82 -4.19 -29.77
CA GLY A 11 -11.48 -3.75 -30.17
C GLY A 11 -10.68 -3.28 -28.95
N LEU A 12 -9.56 -3.96 -28.69
CA LEU A 12 -8.47 -3.44 -27.86
C LEU A 12 -7.76 -2.32 -28.63
N GLY A 13 -8.34 -1.11 -28.59
CA GLY A 13 -7.62 0.10 -28.95
C GLY A 13 -6.52 0.39 -27.92
N PRO A 14 -5.40 1.02 -28.31
CA PRO A 14 -4.39 1.46 -27.35
C PRO A 14 -5.03 2.42 -26.35
N MET A 15 -4.86 2.19 -25.04
CA MET A 15 -5.26 3.14 -23.99
C MET A 15 -4.43 4.41 -24.16
N VAL A 16 -4.96 5.39 -24.91
CA VAL A 16 -4.48 6.76 -24.85
C VAL A 16 -4.85 7.27 -23.47
N ALA A 17 -3.87 7.72 -22.68
CA ALA A 17 -4.15 8.34 -21.39
C ALA A 17 -5.11 9.51 -21.60
N GLU A 18 -6.23 9.54 -20.88
CA GLU A 18 -7.17 10.66 -20.96
C GLU A 18 -6.43 11.98 -20.71
N PRO A 19 -6.64 13.02 -21.54
CA PRO A 19 -5.98 14.31 -21.38
C PRO A 19 -6.38 14.93 -20.03
N LEU A 20 -5.41 15.53 -19.34
CA LEU A 20 -5.66 16.15 -18.03
C LEU A 20 -6.54 17.41 -18.18
N PRO A 21 -7.51 17.64 -17.29
CA PRO A 21 -8.38 18.81 -17.33
C PRO A 21 -7.58 20.10 -17.15
N ARG A 22 -8.06 21.19 -17.75
CA ARG A 22 -7.53 22.54 -17.53
C ARG A 22 -8.14 23.15 -16.27
N GLY A 23 -7.29 23.72 -15.41
CA GLY A 23 -7.74 24.36 -14.16
C GLY A 23 -6.88 25.57 -13.79
N ALA A 24 -7.17 26.16 -12.64
CA ALA A 24 -6.47 27.35 -12.16
C ALA A 24 -5.16 26.96 -11.47
N ALA A 25 -4.03 27.20 -12.14
CA ALA A 25 -2.70 26.88 -11.61
C ALA A 25 -2.24 27.92 -10.57
N ASN A 26 -1.60 27.44 -9.51
CA ASN A 26 -0.91 28.25 -8.51
C ASN A 26 0.60 27.99 -8.65
N ALA A 27 1.34 29.00 -9.11
CA ALA A 27 2.76 28.87 -9.43
C ALA A 27 3.63 28.55 -8.20
N GLU A 28 3.27 29.05 -7.02
CA GLU A 28 4.06 28.86 -5.79
C GLU A 28 3.98 27.44 -5.24
N THR A 29 2.81 26.80 -5.37
CA THR A 29 2.55 25.43 -4.87
C THR A 29 2.68 24.36 -5.96
N GLY A 30 2.62 24.77 -7.23
CA GLY A 30 2.49 23.89 -8.40
C GLY A 30 1.17 23.12 -8.44
N LEU A 31 0.17 23.51 -7.65
CA LEU A 31 -1.15 22.90 -7.65
C LEU A 31 -2.05 23.54 -8.70
N VAL A 32 -2.87 22.73 -9.35
CA VAL A 32 -3.97 23.17 -10.21
C VAL A 32 -5.28 22.91 -9.48
N THR A 33 -6.14 23.93 -9.45
CA THR A 33 -7.43 23.90 -8.77
C THR A 33 -8.58 23.71 -9.75
N PHE A 34 -9.48 22.79 -9.42
CA PHE A 34 -10.66 22.43 -10.18
C PHE A 34 -11.89 22.54 -9.28
N PRO A 35 -12.68 23.63 -9.35
CA PRO A 35 -13.92 23.75 -8.60
C PRO A 35 -15.03 22.94 -9.27
N GLY A 36 -16.07 22.56 -8.52
CA GLY A 36 -17.26 21.90 -9.09
C GLY A 36 -17.07 20.41 -9.42
N CYS A 37 -16.02 19.79 -8.90
CA CYS A 37 -15.80 18.35 -8.97
C CYS A 37 -16.89 17.58 -8.20
N ARG A 38 -17.13 16.32 -8.60
CA ARG A 38 -18.11 15.43 -7.97
C ARG A 38 -17.52 14.06 -7.68
N LEU A 39 -17.89 13.48 -6.55
CA LEU A 39 -17.51 12.12 -6.18
C LEU A 39 -18.21 11.13 -7.11
N ILE A 40 -17.48 10.10 -7.54
CA ILE A 40 -18.06 8.93 -8.20
C ILE A 40 -17.99 7.76 -7.21
N ASN A 41 -19.12 7.12 -6.97
CA ASN A 41 -19.15 5.94 -6.12
C ASN A 41 -18.50 4.76 -6.85
N ALA A 42 -17.61 4.07 -6.17
CA ALA A 42 -16.97 2.86 -6.66
C ALA A 42 -16.79 1.88 -5.50
N GLU A 43 -17.05 0.59 -5.72
CA GLU A 43 -16.98 -0.43 -4.67
C GLU A 43 -15.59 -0.55 -4.04
N TRP A 44 -14.54 -0.29 -4.82
CA TRP A 44 -13.15 -0.32 -4.37
C TRP A 44 -12.69 0.95 -3.65
N ALA A 45 -13.47 2.04 -3.72
CA ALA A 45 -13.08 3.30 -3.10
C ALA A 45 -13.02 3.16 -1.58
N ASP A 46 -12.11 3.90 -0.97
CA ASP A 46 -11.90 3.99 0.47
C ASP A 46 -11.90 5.46 0.93
N GLY A 47 -11.53 5.70 2.19
CA GLY A 47 -11.53 7.04 2.78
C GLY A 47 -10.44 7.98 2.25
N ASP A 48 -9.35 7.48 1.65
CA ASP A 48 -8.26 8.32 1.11
C ASP A 48 -8.01 8.16 -0.39
N SER A 49 -8.71 7.26 -1.08
CA SER A 49 -8.60 7.00 -2.51
C SER A 49 -9.96 6.74 -3.16
N PHE A 50 -10.36 7.60 -4.10
CA PHE A 50 -11.68 7.50 -4.75
C PHE A 50 -11.71 8.18 -6.14
N PRO A 51 -12.64 7.77 -7.03
CA PRO A 51 -12.79 8.42 -8.33
C PRO A 51 -13.56 9.73 -8.24
N VAL A 52 -13.11 10.72 -9.01
CA VAL A 52 -13.69 12.06 -9.07
C VAL A 52 -13.96 12.43 -10.52
N ARG A 53 -15.17 12.95 -10.77
CA ARG A 53 -15.53 13.61 -12.03
C ARG A 53 -15.13 15.07 -11.97
N PHE A 54 -14.33 15.50 -12.94
CA PHE A 54 -13.88 16.88 -13.11
C PHE A 54 -14.89 17.68 -13.95
N PRO A 55 -14.77 19.03 -13.97
CA PRO A 55 -15.75 19.90 -14.64
C PRO A 55 -15.89 19.67 -16.15
N ASP A 56 -14.85 19.18 -16.81
CA ASP A 56 -14.86 18.85 -18.23
C ASP A 56 -15.44 17.46 -18.53
N GLY A 57 -15.89 16.74 -17.50
CA GLY A 57 -16.49 15.41 -17.61
C GLY A 57 -15.51 14.25 -17.47
N THR A 58 -14.19 14.50 -17.46
CA THR A 58 -13.17 13.45 -17.25
C THR A 58 -13.28 12.85 -15.85
N ILE A 59 -12.83 11.60 -15.71
CA ILE A 59 -12.84 10.87 -14.43
C ILE A 59 -11.42 10.45 -14.08
N HIS A 60 -10.93 10.90 -12.94
CA HIS A 60 -9.63 10.50 -12.43
C HIS A 60 -9.73 10.02 -10.99
N THR A 61 -8.89 9.04 -10.63
CA THR A 61 -8.76 8.62 -9.25
C THR A 61 -7.86 9.58 -8.50
N VAL A 62 -8.33 10.10 -7.38
CA VAL A 62 -7.53 10.90 -6.46
C VAL A 62 -7.09 10.07 -5.27
N ARG A 63 -5.92 10.36 -4.73
CA ARG A 63 -5.44 9.92 -3.43
C ARG A 63 -5.16 11.14 -2.56
N LEU A 64 -5.59 11.15 -1.31
CA LEU A 64 -5.36 12.30 -0.43
C LEU A 64 -3.88 12.43 -0.05
N TYR A 65 -3.39 13.68 0.04
CA TYR A 65 -2.06 13.96 0.61
C TYR A 65 -2.08 13.88 2.15
N GLY A 66 -1.09 13.19 2.71
CA GLY A 66 -0.76 13.22 4.14
C GLY A 66 -1.70 12.43 5.05
N VAL A 67 -2.66 11.71 4.49
CA VAL A 67 -3.60 10.88 5.27
C VAL A 67 -3.67 9.47 4.69
N ASP A 68 -3.97 8.51 5.56
CA ASP A 68 -4.13 7.10 5.21
C ASP A 68 -5.30 6.54 6.04
N CYS A 69 -6.32 6.01 5.37
CA CYS A 69 -7.46 5.37 6.02
C CYS A 69 -7.21 3.87 6.20
N LEU A 70 -7.98 3.22 7.07
CA LEU A 70 -7.92 1.76 7.21
C LEU A 70 -8.34 1.09 5.90
N GLU A 71 -7.56 0.09 5.47
CA GLU A 71 -7.90 -0.71 4.29
C GLU A 71 -9.25 -1.41 4.49
N THR A 72 -10.07 -1.43 3.45
CA THR A 72 -11.41 -2.06 3.47
C THR A 72 -11.39 -3.52 2.99
N THR A 73 -10.23 -4.01 2.54
CA THR A 73 -10.03 -5.37 2.02
C THR A 73 -8.71 -6.00 2.52
N ASP A 74 -8.60 -7.32 2.45
CA ASP A 74 -7.42 -8.11 2.87
C ASP A 74 -7.13 -9.27 1.90
N ARG A 75 -7.50 -9.09 0.61
CA ARG A 75 -7.51 -10.16 -0.39
C ARG A 75 -6.11 -10.56 -0.85
N HIS A 76 -5.17 -9.63 -0.79
CA HIS A 76 -3.78 -9.83 -1.22
C HIS A 76 -2.81 -9.57 -0.07
N GLU A 77 -1.62 -10.17 -0.13
CA GLU A 77 -0.58 -10.01 0.90
C GLU A 77 -0.23 -8.54 1.20
N THR A 78 -0.27 -7.67 0.17
CA THR A 78 -0.04 -6.24 0.35
C THR A 78 -1.08 -5.59 1.25
N ASP A 79 -2.33 -5.99 1.09
CA ASP A 79 -3.47 -5.43 1.82
C ASP A 79 -3.45 -5.97 3.25
N GLN A 80 -3.09 -7.24 3.42
CA GLN A 80 -2.89 -7.87 4.73
C GLN A 80 -1.76 -7.18 5.52
N ARG A 81 -0.61 -6.92 4.89
CA ARG A 81 0.50 -6.18 5.52
C ARG A 81 0.08 -4.75 5.90
N ARG A 82 -0.59 -4.03 4.99
CA ARG A 82 -1.09 -2.68 5.25
C ARG A 82 -2.06 -2.65 6.43
N LEU A 83 -3.04 -3.56 6.44
CA LEU A 83 -4.03 -3.65 7.50
C LEU A 83 -3.40 -4.06 8.84
N ARG A 84 -2.39 -4.95 8.84
CA ARG A 84 -1.58 -5.27 10.04
C ARG A 84 -0.91 -4.01 10.62
N SER A 85 -0.14 -3.28 9.81
CA SER A 85 0.56 -2.07 10.21
C SER A 85 -0.39 -0.97 10.70
N GLN A 86 -1.52 -0.79 10.00
CA GLN A 86 -2.55 0.16 10.41
C GLN A 86 -3.22 -0.20 11.73
N ARG A 87 -3.55 -1.47 11.97
CA ARG A 87 -4.14 -1.92 13.24
C ARG A 87 -3.20 -1.70 14.42
N ALA A 88 -1.91 -2.06 14.26
CA ALA A 88 -0.89 -1.80 15.28
C ALA A 88 -0.69 -0.30 15.52
N TYR A 89 -0.77 0.52 14.47
CA TYR A 89 -0.67 1.97 14.58
C TYR A 89 -1.75 2.56 15.50
N PHE A 90 -2.99 2.09 15.39
CA PHE A 90 -4.11 2.58 16.20
C PHE A 90 -4.28 1.82 17.54
N GLY A 91 -3.47 0.81 17.83
CA GLY A 91 -3.58 0.03 19.07
C GLY A 91 -4.81 -0.87 19.08
N ILE A 92 -5.20 -1.39 17.92
CA ILE A 92 -6.38 -2.24 17.72
C ILE A 92 -6.00 -3.63 17.19
N ALA A 93 -4.72 -4.02 17.22
CA ALA A 93 -4.28 -5.30 16.65
C ALA A 93 -4.86 -6.53 17.37
N ARG A 94 -5.30 -6.35 18.62
CA ARG A 94 -5.95 -7.39 19.44
C ARG A 94 -7.42 -7.08 19.76
N ALA A 95 -8.03 -6.11 19.08
CA ALA A 95 -9.44 -5.78 19.27
C ALA A 95 -10.34 -7.00 19.01
N GLY A 96 -11.43 -7.15 19.77
CA GLY A 96 -12.33 -8.31 19.68
C GLY A 96 -11.74 -9.65 20.15
N GLY A 97 -10.53 -9.67 20.74
CA GLY A 97 -9.96 -10.85 21.42
C GLY A 97 -9.23 -11.85 20.52
N ASN A 98 -9.28 -11.70 19.20
CA ASN A 98 -8.50 -12.48 18.24
C ASN A 98 -8.24 -11.69 16.95
N GLU A 99 -7.31 -12.16 16.13
CA GLU A 99 -6.90 -11.46 14.91
C GLU A 99 -8.04 -11.30 13.89
N SER A 100 -8.86 -12.33 13.70
CA SER A 100 -9.98 -12.27 12.75
C SER A 100 -10.97 -11.16 13.13
N ALA A 101 -11.34 -11.07 14.42
CA ALA A 101 -12.22 -10.03 14.92
C ALA A 101 -11.60 -8.63 14.76
N SER A 102 -10.31 -8.48 15.10
CA SER A 102 -9.56 -7.24 14.91
C SER A 102 -9.53 -6.77 13.45
N ILE A 103 -9.36 -7.69 12.50
CA ILE A 103 -9.41 -7.41 11.05
C ILE A 103 -10.81 -6.94 10.62
N GLN A 104 -11.87 -7.61 11.08
CA GLN A 104 -13.24 -7.21 10.74
C GLN A 104 -13.60 -5.83 11.30
N GLU A 105 -13.19 -5.54 12.53
CA GLU A 105 -13.39 -4.24 13.16
C GLU A 105 -12.63 -3.13 12.42
N ALA A 106 -11.37 -3.38 12.05
CA ALA A 106 -10.59 -2.43 11.27
C ALA A 106 -11.22 -2.12 9.89
N LYS A 107 -11.71 -3.15 9.18
CA LYS A 107 -12.42 -2.96 7.91
C LYS A 107 -13.71 -2.15 8.09
N ALA A 108 -14.49 -2.43 9.14
CA ALA A 108 -15.70 -1.67 9.44
C ALA A 108 -15.40 -0.18 9.71
N LEU A 109 -14.30 0.11 10.40
CA LEU A 109 -13.83 1.48 10.62
C LEU A 109 -13.33 2.14 9.32
N GLY A 110 -12.68 1.39 8.42
CA GLY A 110 -12.33 1.86 7.08
C GLY A 110 -13.57 2.19 6.22
N ILE A 111 -14.61 1.37 6.30
CA ILE A 111 -15.91 1.62 5.65
C ILE A 111 -16.55 2.89 6.23
N ALA A 112 -16.50 3.09 7.56
CA ALA A 112 -17.00 4.32 8.18
C ALA A 112 -16.27 5.58 7.67
N ALA A 113 -14.96 5.50 7.43
CA ALA A 113 -14.20 6.59 6.82
C ALA A 113 -14.68 6.89 5.38
N ARG A 114 -14.90 5.85 4.57
CA ARG A 114 -15.46 5.99 3.21
C ARG A 114 -16.84 6.63 3.22
N ASP A 115 -17.74 6.12 4.07
CA ASP A 115 -19.12 6.63 4.15
C ASP A 115 -19.13 8.10 4.61
N ARG A 116 -18.18 8.49 5.49
CA ARG A 116 -17.98 9.89 5.88
C ARG A 116 -17.49 10.76 4.72
N VAL A 117 -16.60 10.25 3.87
CA VAL A 117 -16.18 10.96 2.63
C VAL A 117 -17.38 11.18 1.71
N GLU A 118 -18.22 10.16 1.51
CA GLU A 118 -19.44 10.29 0.69
C GLU A 118 -20.39 11.37 1.23
N GLU A 119 -20.53 11.46 2.55
CA GLU A 119 -21.32 12.50 3.20
C GLU A 119 -20.72 13.90 3.00
N LEU A 120 -19.43 14.06 3.27
CA LEU A 120 -18.71 15.34 3.18
C LEU A 120 -18.64 15.87 1.75
N LEU A 121 -18.61 14.98 0.76
CA LEU A 121 -18.49 15.29 -0.66
C LEU A 121 -19.79 15.17 -1.45
N ARG A 122 -20.94 15.13 -0.76
CA ARG A 122 -22.28 15.08 -1.40
C ARG A 122 -22.56 16.28 -2.30
N GLN A 123 -22.03 17.45 -1.94
CA GLN A 123 -22.10 18.67 -2.75
C GLN A 123 -20.82 18.82 -3.59
N PRO A 124 -20.87 19.54 -4.73
CA PRO A 124 -19.68 19.81 -5.53
C PRO A 124 -18.55 20.42 -4.69
N PHE A 125 -17.33 19.96 -4.91
CA PHE A 125 -16.14 20.34 -4.14
C PHE A 125 -15.01 20.80 -5.06
N ALA A 126 -13.94 21.32 -4.48
CA ALA A 126 -12.73 21.67 -5.22
C ALA A 126 -11.65 20.60 -5.04
N VAL A 127 -11.01 20.20 -6.14
CA VAL A 127 -9.80 19.37 -6.15
C VAL A 127 -8.59 20.26 -6.38
N HIS A 128 -7.52 20.05 -5.61
CA HIS A 128 -6.23 20.69 -5.82
C HIS A 128 -5.17 19.62 -6.04
N THR A 129 -4.65 19.50 -7.25
CA THR A 129 -3.66 18.46 -7.59
C THR A 129 -2.55 19.02 -8.47
N ALA A 130 -1.36 18.44 -8.32
CA ALA A 130 -0.23 18.69 -9.20
C ALA A 130 0.01 17.51 -10.15
N TRP A 131 -0.95 16.59 -10.25
CA TRP A 131 -0.88 15.38 -11.07
C TRP A 131 0.31 14.46 -10.75
N ALA A 132 0.82 14.55 -9.51
CA ALA A 132 1.84 13.65 -9.01
C ALA A 132 1.26 12.24 -8.85
N ASP A 133 2.01 11.22 -9.29
CA ASP A 133 1.60 9.82 -9.22
C ASP A 133 1.34 9.40 -7.75
N GLY A 134 0.08 9.03 -7.49
CA GLY A 134 -0.44 8.49 -6.23
C GLY A 134 0.06 7.09 -5.90
N ARG A 135 0.89 6.51 -6.79
CA ARG A 135 1.38 5.13 -6.79
C ARG A 135 0.23 4.13 -6.93
N GLY A 136 0.51 2.90 -7.31
CA GLY A 136 -0.49 1.84 -7.41
C GLY A 136 -0.33 1.02 -8.67
N HIS A 137 -1.42 0.34 -9.06
CA HIS A 137 -1.39 -0.53 -10.22
C HIS A 137 -1.18 0.28 -11.51
N PRO A 138 -0.27 -0.10 -12.42
CA PRO A 138 0.06 0.68 -13.62
C PRO A 138 -1.13 1.01 -14.54
N ARG A 139 -2.17 0.17 -14.53
CA ARG A 139 -3.41 0.38 -15.31
C ARG A 139 -4.40 1.35 -14.68
N TYR A 140 -4.30 1.60 -13.37
CA TYR A 140 -5.26 2.41 -12.61
C TYR A 140 -4.51 3.57 -11.95
N LYS A 141 -4.19 4.58 -12.76
CA LYS A 141 -3.45 5.75 -12.27
C LYS A 141 -4.26 6.50 -11.22
N ARG A 142 -3.58 6.84 -10.14
CA ARG A 142 -4.09 7.66 -9.05
C ARG A 142 -3.24 8.92 -8.98
N TYR A 143 -3.84 10.03 -8.59
CA TYR A 143 -3.13 11.30 -8.45
C TYR A 143 -3.28 11.84 -7.05
N TYR A 144 -2.19 12.26 -6.43
CA TYR A 144 -2.30 12.90 -5.13
C TYR A 144 -3.03 14.25 -5.23
N ALA A 145 -3.97 14.50 -4.31
CA ALA A 145 -4.76 15.71 -4.29
C ALA A 145 -5.11 16.16 -2.86
N PHE A 146 -5.34 17.46 -2.69
CA PHE A 146 -6.14 18.01 -1.59
C PHE A 146 -7.58 18.20 -2.06
N ILE A 147 -8.53 18.07 -1.14
CA ILE A 147 -9.94 18.28 -1.41
C ILE A 147 -10.47 19.36 -0.47
N THR A 148 -11.07 20.39 -1.05
CA THR A 148 -11.79 21.42 -0.29
C THR A 148 -13.29 21.23 -0.47
N GLY A 149 -14.00 20.92 0.62
CA GLY A 149 -15.45 20.66 0.59
C GLY A 149 -16.28 21.91 0.28
N ALA A 150 -17.57 21.73 -0.01
CA ALA A 150 -18.48 22.83 -0.35
C ALA A 150 -18.61 23.90 0.74
N LYS A 151 -18.50 23.51 2.02
CA LYS A 151 -18.50 24.40 3.18
C LYS A 151 -17.10 24.95 3.51
N GLY A 152 -16.13 24.77 2.62
CA GLY A 152 -14.71 24.92 2.92
C GLY A 152 -14.17 23.73 3.72
N GLY A 153 -12.98 23.89 4.28
CA GLY A 153 -12.28 22.85 5.05
C GLY A 153 -11.49 21.88 4.18
N ASP A 154 -10.45 21.29 4.77
CA ASP A 154 -9.65 20.24 4.14
C ASP A 154 -10.23 18.88 4.45
N LEU A 155 -10.51 18.06 3.43
CA LEU A 155 -11.00 16.72 3.69
C LEU A 155 -10.01 15.89 4.52
N GLY A 156 -8.71 15.95 4.19
CA GLY A 156 -7.66 15.22 4.90
C GLY A 156 -7.63 15.58 6.40
N SER A 157 -7.52 16.87 6.72
CA SER A 157 -7.57 17.34 8.12
C SER A 157 -8.88 16.99 8.83
N ILE A 158 -10.03 17.03 8.14
CA ILE A 158 -11.31 16.64 8.74
C ILE A 158 -11.28 15.16 9.14
N LEU A 159 -10.86 14.27 8.23
CA LEU A 159 -10.77 12.84 8.51
C LEU A 159 -9.83 12.54 9.68
N VAL A 160 -8.66 13.19 9.73
CA VAL A 160 -7.72 13.05 10.86
C VAL A 160 -8.33 13.57 12.16
N ARG A 161 -8.95 14.75 12.14
CA ARG A 161 -9.57 15.38 13.33
C ARG A 161 -10.73 14.57 13.91
N GLU A 162 -11.48 13.89 13.03
CA GLU A 162 -12.56 12.97 13.38
C GLU A 162 -12.06 11.57 13.78
N GLY A 163 -10.74 11.31 13.65
CA GLY A 163 -10.12 10.04 14.00
C GLY A 163 -10.37 8.92 13.01
N LEU A 164 -10.69 9.25 11.75
CA LEU A 164 -11.00 8.30 10.67
C LEU A 164 -9.79 7.97 9.78
N ALA A 165 -8.71 8.74 9.92
CA ALA A 165 -7.44 8.53 9.21
C ALA A 165 -6.26 8.85 10.12
N ARG A 166 -5.09 8.28 9.82
CA ARG A 166 -3.81 8.64 10.46
C ARG A 166 -3.06 9.70 9.66
N ALA A 167 -2.22 10.50 10.31
CA ALA A 167 -1.33 11.46 9.64
C ALA A 167 -0.14 10.71 8.99
N PHE A 168 -0.34 10.20 7.78
CA PHE A 168 0.60 9.30 7.12
C PHE A 168 0.66 9.50 5.60
N GLY A 169 1.79 9.14 4.99
CA GLY A 169 1.95 9.16 3.54
C GLY A 169 2.62 10.43 3.00
N VAL A 170 2.44 10.66 1.69
CA VAL A 170 3.10 11.78 0.99
C VAL A 170 2.40 13.08 1.34
N ALA A 171 3.16 14.07 1.79
CA ALA A 171 2.69 15.43 2.05
C ALA A 171 3.12 16.40 0.93
N ARG A 172 2.43 17.53 0.81
CA ARG A 172 2.80 18.63 -0.11
C ARG A 172 2.45 19.99 0.50
N SER A 173 3.11 21.04 0.03
CA SER A 173 2.72 22.42 0.33
C SER A 173 1.33 22.69 -0.24
N ARG A 174 0.39 23.08 0.61
CA ARG A 174 -1.03 23.22 0.25
C ARG A 174 -1.42 24.63 -0.19
N LYS A 175 -0.78 25.64 0.41
CA LYS A 175 -1.05 27.07 0.15
C LYS A 175 0.27 27.84 0.19
N ALA A 176 0.26 29.02 -0.42
CA ALA A 176 1.32 30.01 -0.26
C ALA A 176 1.66 30.19 1.24
N GLY A 177 2.94 30.09 1.59
CA GLY A 177 3.43 30.21 2.98
C GLY A 177 3.22 29.00 3.89
N VAL A 178 2.51 27.96 3.45
CA VAL A 178 2.36 26.71 4.21
C VAL A 178 3.23 25.63 3.56
N SER A 179 4.37 25.34 4.18
CA SER A 179 5.30 24.32 3.68
C SER A 179 4.71 22.91 3.81
N ARG A 180 5.24 21.98 2.99
CA ARG A 180 4.98 20.54 3.13
C ARG A 180 5.18 20.04 4.56
N ASP A 181 6.26 20.49 5.19
CA ASP A 181 6.66 19.99 6.50
C ASP A 181 5.74 20.56 7.59
N GLU A 182 5.33 21.83 7.49
CA GLU A 182 4.26 22.37 8.37
C GLU A 182 2.98 21.55 8.23
N TYR A 183 2.54 21.28 7.00
CA TYR A 183 1.28 20.57 6.78
C TYR A 183 1.31 19.18 7.43
N LYS A 184 2.45 18.50 7.31
CA LYS A 184 2.68 17.21 7.95
C LYS A 184 2.65 17.30 9.47
N GLU A 185 3.32 18.27 10.07
CA GLU A 185 3.30 18.45 11.53
C GLU A 185 1.90 18.81 12.04
N ARG A 186 1.17 19.69 11.34
CA ARG A 186 -0.20 20.04 11.72
C ARG A 186 -1.14 18.84 11.69
N LEU A 187 -1.01 17.93 10.71
CA LEU A 187 -1.80 16.70 10.72
C LEU A 187 -1.49 15.82 11.93
N LYS A 188 -0.23 15.73 12.37
CA LYS A 188 0.13 15.01 13.60
C LYS A 188 -0.47 15.66 14.84
N ASP A 189 -0.50 16.99 14.91
CA ASP A 189 -1.13 17.71 16.01
C ASP A 189 -2.66 17.46 16.04
N GLU A 190 -3.30 17.48 14.88
CA GLU A 190 -4.73 17.16 14.74
C GLU A 190 -5.03 15.72 15.15
N GLU A 191 -4.16 14.78 14.76
CA GLU A 191 -4.24 13.37 15.13
C GLU A 191 -4.05 13.15 16.63
N LEU A 192 -3.05 13.80 17.24
CA LEU A 192 -2.83 13.74 18.68
C LEU A 192 -4.05 14.27 19.45
N ALA A 193 -4.65 15.35 18.96
CA ALA A 193 -5.88 15.88 19.54
C ALA A 193 -7.09 14.95 19.33
N ALA A 194 -7.18 14.24 18.20
CA ALA A 194 -8.20 13.23 17.97
C ALA A 194 -8.03 12.02 18.91
N ALA A 195 -6.79 11.55 19.07
CA ALA A 195 -6.39 10.53 20.02
C ALA A 195 -6.78 10.91 21.46
N SER A 196 -6.46 12.13 21.91
CA SER A 196 -6.78 12.59 23.27
C SER A 196 -8.28 12.66 23.53
N ARG A 197 -9.08 12.97 22.49
CA ARG A 197 -10.55 12.98 22.55
C ARG A 197 -11.19 11.60 22.39
N ARG A 198 -10.42 10.57 22.03
CA ARG A 198 -10.91 9.20 21.76
C ARG A 198 -12.02 9.15 20.72
N VAL A 199 -11.85 9.89 19.61
CA VAL A 199 -12.82 9.94 18.50
C VAL A 199 -12.40 9.00 17.36
N GLY A 200 -13.39 8.55 16.58
CA GLY A 200 -13.17 7.63 15.46
C GLY A 200 -12.49 6.34 15.92
N ILE A 201 -11.45 5.93 15.20
CA ILE A 201 -10.66 4.73 15.48
C ILE A 201 -10.05 4.79 16.89
N TRP A 202 -9.65 5.96 17.37
CA TRP A 202 -9.03 6.15 18.69
C TRP A 202 -9.94 5.80 19.88
N LYS A 203 -11.26 5.68 19.64
CA LYS A 203 -12.21 5.16 20.63
C LYS A 203 -11.92 3.70 21.00
N HIS A 204 -11.36 2.94 20.06
CA HIS A 204 -11.13 1.50 20.16
C HIS A 204 -9.71 1.15 20.63
N THR A 205 -8.83 2.15 20.74
CA THR A 205 -7.43 1.96 21.10
C THR A 205 -7.26 1.36 22.48
N ASN A 206 -6.51 0.26 22.55
CA ASN A 206 -5.92 -0.22 23.79
C ASN A 206 -4.62 0.54 24.09
N TRP A 207 -4.73 1.56 24.94
CA TRP A 207 -3.61 2.45 25.26
C TRP A 207 -2.49 1.78 26.05
N GLU A 208 -2.78 0.70 26.78
CA GLU A 208 -1.77 -0.08 27.52
C GLU A 208 -0.92 -0.91 26.55
N LEU A 209 -1.53 -1.51 25.53
CA LEU A 209 -0.84 -2.34 24.54
C LEU A 209 -0.28 -1.56 23.34
N LEU A 210 -0.76 -0.34 23.09
CA LEU A 210 -0.33 0.47 21.94
C LEU A 210 1.20 0.57 21.77
N PRO A 211 2.02 0.83 22.81
CA PRO A 211 3.47 0.89 22.64
C PRO A 211 4.07 -0.45 22.19
N GLU A 212 3.55 -1.56 22.71
CA GLU A 212 3.99 -2.91 22.39
C GLU A 212 3.60 -3.28 20.95
N GLU A 213 2.35 -3.06 20.56
CA GLU A 213 1.87 -3.33 19.19
C GLU A 213 2.71 -2.57 18.15
N ARG A 214 2.97 -1.28 18.40
CA ARG A 214 3.83 -0.46 17.52
C ARG A 214 5.30 -0.89 17.53
N ARG A 215 5.80 -1.51 18.59
CA ARG A 215 7.16 -2.05 18.63
C ARG A 215 7.25 -3.32 17.77
N VAL A 216 6.32 -4.25 17.97
CA VAL A 216 6.25 -5.50 17.21
C VAL A 216 6.12 -5.21 15.72
N GLU A 217 5.24 -4.29 15.34
CA GLU A 217 5.09 -3.89 13.93
C GLU A 217 6.40 -3.39 13.32
N ARG A 218 7.11 -2.48 14.02
CA ARG A 218 8.39 -1.95 13.53
C ARG A 218 9.46 -3.03 13.39
N ALA A 219 9.50 -3.99 14.31
CA ALA A 219 10.44 -5.11 14.24
C ALA A 219 10.13 -6.00 13.03
N GLN A 220 8.85 -6.30 12.79
CA GLN A 220 8.43 -7.10 11.64
C GLN A 220 8.64 -6.36 10.30
N GLU A 221 8.33 -5.06 10.21
CA GLU A 221 8.65 -4.25 9.03
C GLU A 221 10.16 -4.21 8.74
N GLN A 222 10.99 -4.15 9.78
CA GLN A 222 12.44 -4.19 9.64
C GLN A 222 12.92 -5.55 9.10
N GLU A 223 12.38 -6.65 9.62
CA GLU A 223 12.67 -8.01 9.14
C GLU A 223 12.25 -8.19 7.69
N GLU A 224 11.02 -7.82 7.32
CA GLU A 224 10.53 -7.85 5.94
C GLU A 224 11.40 -6.98 5.00
N GLN A 225 11.88 -5.82 5.45
CA GLN A 225 12.80 -4.99 4.68
C GLN A 225 14.16 -5.65 4.47
N LEU A 226 14.71 -6.30 5.49
CA LEU A 226 15.97 -7.05 5.41
C LEU A 226 15.84 -8.25 4.45
N GLU A 227 14.68 -8.92 4.45
CA GLU A 227 14.35 -9.99 3.52
C GLU A 227 14.17 -9.49 2.08
N ALA A 228 13.62 -8.28 1.91
CA ALA A 228 13.45 -7.66 0.60
C ALA A 228 14.74 -7.08 0.00
N LEU A 229 15.83 -6.98 0.78
CA LEU A 229 17.12 -6.54 0.25
C LEU A 229 17.60 -7.50 -0.86
N PRO A 230 18.26 -6.97 -1.90
CA PRO A 230 18.92 -7.80 -2.89
C PRO A 230 19.84 -8.80 -2.21
N LEU A 231 19.82 -10.04 -2.69
CA LEU A 231 20.75 -11.05 -2.21
C LEU A 231 22.18 -10.58 -2.43
N LYS A 232 23.00 -10.65 -1.39
CA LYS A 232 24.43 -10.40 -1.49
C LYS A 232 25.12 -11.62 -2.09
N GLU A 233 26.27 -11.42 -2.71
CA GLU A 233 27.10 -12.52 -3.19
C GLU A 233 27.45 -13.46 -2.02
N ASN A 234 27.46 -14.76 -2.27
CA ASN A 234 27.78 -15.81 -1.29
C ASN A 234 26.96 -15.77 0.02
N SER A 235 25.75 -15.20 0.00
CA SER A 235 24.94 -15.01 1.21
C SER A 235 24.10 -16.22 1.65
N ILE A 236 23.87 -17.20 0.77
CA ILE A 236 22.99 -18.35 1.04
C ILE A 236 23.80 -19.64 1.00
N ASN A 237 23.90 -20.32 2.14
CA ASN A 237 24.48 -21.67 2.17
C ASN A 237 23.36 -22.71 1.98
N PRO A 238 23.33 -23.46 0.86
CA PRO A 238 22.23 -24.39 0.58
C PRO A 238 22.17 -25.56 1.57
N ASN A 239 23.26 -25.84 2.30
CA ASN A 239 23.32 -26.90 3.29
C ASN A 239 22.72 -26.50 4.66
N THR A 240 22.53 -25.21 4.92
CA THR A 240 22.03 -24.71 6.22
C THR A 240 20.84 -23.76 6.11
N ALA A 241 20.67 -23.11 4.97
CA ALA A 241 19.59 -22.16 4.74
C ALA A 241 18.22 -22.79 5.00
N SER A 242 17.34 -22.02 5.62
CA SER A 242 15.93 -22.32 5.78
C SER A 242 15.21 -22.35 4.44
N ARG A 243 13.98 -22.87 4.43
CA ARG A 243 13.12 -22.89 3.24
C ARG A 243 12.94 -21.47 2.67
N ASP A 244 12.69 -20.49 3.53
CA ASP A 244 12.38 -19.13 3.12
C ASP A 244 13.64 -18.41 2.58
N GLU A 245 14.81 -18.63 3.19
CA GLU A 245 16.09 -18.16 2.65
C GLU A 245 16.38 -18.77 1.26
N LEU A 246 16.12 -20.06 1.06
CA LEU A 246 16.29 -20.72 -0.23
C LEU A 246 15.35 -20.15 -1.29
N MET A 247 14.11 -19.81 -0.94
CA MET A 247 13.12 -19.22 -1.85
C MET A 247 13.49 -17.80 -2.32
N ARG A 248 14.43 -17.12 -1.64
CA ARG A 248 14.97 -15.84 -2.12
C ARG A 248 15.83 -16.00 -3.38
N LEU A 249 16.35 -17.19 -3.65
CA LEU A 249 17.18 -17.45 -4.83
C LEU A 249 16.34 -17.32 -6.12
N PRO A 250 16.85 -16.66 -7.16
CA PRO A 250 16.06 -16.39 -8.36
C PRO A 250 15.58 -17.67 -9.06
N GLY A 251 14.27 -17.84 -9.05
CA GLY A 251 13.52 -18.97 -9.61
C GLY A 251 13.62 -20.27 -8.82
N ILE A 252 13.85 -20.17 -7.51
CA ILE A 252 13.60 -21.24 -6.54
C ILE A 252 12.27 -20.90 -5.84
N GLY A 253 11.22 -21.67 -6.11
CA GLY A 253 9.95 -21.59 -5.38
C GLY A 253 9.89 -22.61 -4.24
N GLU A 254 8.81 -22.60 -3.46
CA GLU A 254 8.61 -23.46 -2.29
C GLU A 254 8.92 -24.95 -2.54
N VAL A 255 8.35 -25.52 -3.60
CA VAL A 255 8.59 -26.92 -3.99
C VAL A 255 10.08 -27.19 -4.23
N MET A 256 10.80 -26.24 -4.83
CA MET A 256 12.21 -26.40 -5.12
C MET A 256 13.07 -26.26 -3.86
N ALA A 257 12.72 -25.32 -2.97
CA ALA A 257 13.37 -25.15 -1.68
C ALA A 257 13.26 -26.41 -0.82
N ILE A 258 12.07 -27.01 -0.76
CA ILE A 258 11.86 -28.30 -0.07
C ILE A 258 12.75 -29.39 -0.67
N ARG A 259 12.80 -29.52 -2.00
CA ARG A 259 13.66 -30.52 -2.65
C ARG A 259 15.15 -30.29 -2.40
N ILE A 260 15.60 -29.03 -2.30
CA ILE A 260 16.99 -28.71 -1.93
C ILE A 260 17.27 -29.17 -0.49
N MET A 261 16.35 -28.91 0.44
CA MET A 261 16.45 -29.34 1.83
C MET A 261 16.48 -30.87 1.95
N GLU A 262 15.64 -31.59 1.21
CA GLU A 262 15.67 -33.06 1.17
C GLU A 262 16.98 -33.57 0.57
N ALA A 263 17.44 -32.96 -0.53
CA ALA A 263 18.67 -33.40 -1.20
C ALA A 263 19.93 -33.21 -0.35
N ARG A 264 20.01 -32.17 0.50
CA ARG A 264 21.16 -32.00 1.41
C ARG A 264 21.26 -33.07 2.49
N GLU A 265 20.15 -33.71 2.86
CA GLU A 265 20.17 -34.84 3.81
C GLU A 265 20.83 -36.06 3.18
N ALA A 266 20.64 -36.29 1.88
CA ALA A 266 21.29 -37.36 1.13
C ALA A 266 22.78 -37.11 0.86
N GLY A 267 23.30 -35.91 1.16
CA GLY A 267 24.72 -35.55 1.05
C GLY A 267 24.90 -34.04 0.93
N THR A 268 26.03 -33.49 1.36
CA THR A 268 26.27 -32.04 1.31
C THR A 268 26.57 -31.54 -0.11
N PHE A 269 26.04 -30.38 -0.49
CA PHE A 269 26.47 -29.66 -1.68
C PHE A 269 27.83 -29.01 -1.43
N ARG A 270 28.79 -29.21 -2.32
CA ARG A 270 30.13 -28.62 -2.28
C ARG A 270 30.32 -27.53 -3.33
N THR A 271 29.57 -27.60 -4.42
CA THR A 271 29.60 -26.63 -5.51
C THR A 271 28.20 -26.29 -5.98
N ALA A 272 28.04 -25.15 -6.67
CA ALA A 272 26.78 -24.78 -7.31
C ALA A 272 26.30 -25.84 -8.31
N ALA A 273 27.22 -26.55 -8.97
CA ALA A 273 26.88 -27.61 -9.93
C ALA A 273 26.22 -28.83 -9.26
N ASP A 274 26.48 -29.06 -7.97
CA ASP A 274 25.90 -30.18 -7.21
C ASP A 274 24.39 -30.01 -7.01
N LEU A 275 23.88 -28.77 -7.07
CA LEU A 275 22.44 -28.52 -7.00
C LEU A 275 21.67 -29.14 -8.16
N ARG A 276 22.34 -29.55 -9.26
CA ARG A 276 21.69 -30.28 -10.37
C ARG A 276 21.16 -31.65 -9.98
N ARG A 277 21.57 -32.22 -8.84
CA ARG A 277 20.96 -33.46 -8.33
C ARG A 277 19.52 -33.26 -7.85
N VAL A 278 19.12 -32.01 -7.59
CA VAL A 278 17.76 -31.65 -7.21
C VAL A 278 16.91 -31.62 -8.46
N ALA A 279 15.89 -32.49 -8.52
CA ALA A 279 15.00 -32.58 -9.67
C ALA A 279 14.33 -31.23 -9.97
N GLY A 280 14.59 -30.72 -11.18
CA GLY A 280 14.10 -29.42 -11.67
C GLY A 280 15.08 -28.25 -11.54
N ILE A 281 16.28 -28.47 -10.99
CA ILE A 281 17.39 -27.51 -11.06
C ILE A 281 18.30 -27.89 -12.24
N GLY A 282 18.17 -27.15 -13.34
CA GLY A 282 19.06 -27.28 -14.50
C GLY A 282 20.20 -26.26 -14.51
N GLU A 283 21.07 -26.34 -15.51
CA GLU A 283 22.25 -25.46 -15.66
C GLU A 283 21.90 -23.97 -15.66
N LYS A 284 20.80 -23.59 -16.33
CA LYS A 284 20.33 -22.20 -16.35
C LYS A 284 19.95 -21.69 -14.95
N THR A 285 19.31 -22.52 -14.14
CA THR A 285 18.96 -22.17 -12.77
C THR A 285 20.23 -22.03 -11.94
N VAL A 286 21.15 -23.00 -12.03
CA VAL A 286 22.45 -22.94 -11.35
C VAL A 286 23.21 -21.67 -11.68
N ALA A 287 23.35 -21.33 -12.96
CA ALA A 287 24.06 -20.12 -13.39
C ALA A 287 23.45 -18.83 -12.80
N ARG A 288 22.11 -18.80 -12.64
CA ARG A 288 21.40 -17.64 -12.10
C ARG A 288 21.50 -17.51 -10.58
N ILE A 289 21.70 -18.62 -9.87
CA ILE A 289 21.76 -18.63 -8.40
C ILE A 289 23.18 -18.71 -7.85
N ALA A 290 24.16 -19.18 -8.64
CA ALA A 290 25.52 -19.49 -8.19
C ALA A 290 26.20 -18.32 -7.47
N LEU A 291 25.99 -17.08 -7.94
CA LEU A 291 26.56 -15.88 -7.34
C LEU A 291 26.16 -15.69 -5.86
N TYR A 292 24.98 -16.18 -5.47
CA TYR A 292 24.45 -16.00 -4.13
C TYR A 292 24.77 -17.18 -3.20
N LEU A 293 25.37 -18.26 -3.72
CA LEU A 293 25.58 -19.48 -2.95
C LEU A 293 26.95 -19.49 -2.26
N SER A 294 26.98 -19.81 -0.97
CA SER A 294 28.21 -20.14 -0.24
C SER A 294 28.30 -21.63 0.08
N PHE A 295 29.52 -22.15 0.10
CA PHE A 295 29.80 -23.55 0.39
C PHE A 295 30.84 -23.70 1.51
N PRO A 296 30.83 -24.82 2.26
CA PRO A 296 31.83 -25.08 3.28
C PRO A 296 33.26 -25.00 2.70
N GLY A 297 34.14 -24.22 3.35
CA GLY A 297 35.55 -24.09 2.96
C GLY A 297 35.85 -23.04 1.89
N GLN A 298 34.86 -22.26 1.42
CA GLN A 298 35.11 -21.06 0.62
C GLN A 298 35.19 -19.83 1.55
N PRO A 299 36.21 -18.95 1.41
CA PRO A 299 36.27 -17.72 2.18
C PRO A 299 35.09 -16.81 1.82
N LEU A 300 34.47 -16.22 2.85
CA LEU A 300 33.54 -15.10 2.67
C LEU A 300 34.38 -13.93 2.11
N GLN A 301 34.09 -13.50 0.88
CA GLN A 301 34.67 -12.28 0.30
C GLN A 301 33.96 -11.04 0.83
#